data_AF-A0A975U4M2-F1
#
_entry.id   AF-A0A975U4M2-F1
#
_cell.length_a   1.000
_cell.length_b   1.000
_cell.length_c   1.000
_cell.angle_alpha   90.00
_cell.angle_beta   90.00
_cell.angle_gamma   90.00
#
_symmetry.space_group_name_H-M   'P 1'
#
loop_
_entity.id
_entity.type
_entity.pdbx_description
1 polymer ?
#
loop_
_entity_poly.entity_id
_entity_poly.type
_entity_poly.pdbx_seq_one_letter_code
_entity_poly.pdbx_strand_id
1 'polypeptide(L)'
;MPRRLEAARGESNDAGSHALPPAVIVRGLDQACTVLRAAFGRPVLLLSAPEAARLLGPAWWVAMLEAAREEVPGAAARGVLDCGNAAGIVQAALAAGADGVLFTGAEAQALRLASIAATQGALLLRAAPTALDLGAYDAVRKLPLWLGRAA
;
A
#
# COMPACT_ATOMS: atom_id res chain seq x y z
N MET A 1 31.21 42.79 19.80
CA MET A 1 29.82 42.76 20.30
C MET A 1 28.92 42.19 19.20
N PRO A 2 28.61 40.88 19.18
CA PRO A 2 27.79 40.27 18.13
C PRO A 2 26.32 40.18 18.55
N ARG A 3 25.38 40.58 17.67
CA ARG A 3 23.95 40.20 17.77
C ARG A 3 23.74 38.88 17.04
N ARG A 4 23.44 37.84 17.80
CA ARG A 4 22.81 36.60 17.33
C ARG A 4 21.46 36.94 16.72
N LEU A 5 21.21 36.48 15.50
CA LEU A 5 19.86 36.26 14.99
C LEU A 5 19.66 34.75 14.95
N GLU A 6 19.13 34.21 16.05
CA GLU A 6 18.54 32.87 16.09
C GLU A 6 17.32 32.87 15.18
N ALA A 7 17.38 32.11 14.09
CA ALA A 7 16.24 31.84 13.23
C ALA A 7 15.78 30.39 13.47
N ALA A 8 14.62 30.31 14.11
CA ALA A 8 13.59 29.29 14.00
C ALA A 8 14.04 27.81 14.00
N ARG A 9 13.86 27.20 15.17
CA ARG A 9 13.49 25.78 15.30
C ARG A 9 12.30 25.51 14.37
N GLY A 10 12.54 24.80 13.28
CA GLY A 10 11.47 24.17 12.52
C GLY A 10 10.94 23.00 13.35
N GLU A 11 9.85 23.23 14.05
CA GLU A 11 9.06 22.22 14.73
C GLU A 11 8.70 21.12 13.73
N SER A 12 9.16 19.91 14.05
CA SER A 12 8.80 18.66 13.42
C SER A 12 7.27 18.50 13.42
N ASN A 13 6.68 18.52 12.22
CA ASN A 13 5.26 18.24 12.01
C ASN A 13 5.01 16.73 12.18
N ASP A 14 4.89 16.30 13.42
CA ASP A 14 4.54 14.96 13.84
C ASP A 14 3.02 14.76 13.68
N ALA A 15 2.59 14.56 12.43
CA ALA A 15 1.25 14.09 12.10
C ALA A 15 1.32 12.58 11.86
N GLY A 16 1.53 11.81 12.94
CA GLY A 16 1.25 10.36 13.00
C GLY A 16 1.94 9.52 11.93
N SER A 17 3.27 9.45 11.95
CA SER A 17 4.04 8.45 11.20
C SER A 17 3.85 7.05 11.80
N HIS A 18 2.65 6.47 11.69
CA HIS A 18 2.51 5.03 11.88
C HIS A 18 3.28 4.35 10.76
N ALA A 19 4.39 3.70 11.10
CA ALA A 19 5.15 2.88 10.17
C ALA A 19 4.18 1.93 9.45
N LEU A 20 4.28 1.87 8.12
CA LEU A 20 3.42 0.99 7.32
C LEU A 20 3.63 -0.45 7.80
N PRO A 21 2.55 -1.24 7.94
CA PRO A 21 2.71 -2.64 8.31
C PRO A 21 3.54 -3.39 7.25
N PRO A 22 4.11 -4.56 7.57
CA PRO A 22 4.88 -5.35 6.63
C PRO A 22 4.12 -5.54 5.31
N ALA A 23 4.78 -5.18 4.20
CA ALA A 23 4.20 -5.29 2.87
C ALA A 23 4.53 -6.65 2.25
N VAL A 24 3.56 -7.24 1.55
CA VAL A 24 3.72 -8.50 0.81
C VAL A 24 3.14 -8.32 -0.58
N ILE A 25 3.94 -8.60 -1.62
CA ILE A 25 3.48 -8.59 -3.00
C ILE A 25 2.72 -9.88 -3.30
N VAL A 26 1.51 -9.73 -3.83
CA VAL A 26 0.63 -10.83 -4.24
C VAL A 26 0.16 -10.66 -5.68
N ARG A 27 -0.07 -11.79 -6.36
CA ARG A 27 -0.43 -11.85 -7.78
C ARG A 27 -1.83 -12.43 -8.04
N GLY A 28 -2.52 -12.85 -6.98
CA GLY A 28 -3.85 -13.42 -7.08
C GLY A 28 -4.41 -13.86 -5.74
N LEU A 29 -5.63 -14.40 -5.79
CA LEU A 29 -6.44 -14.73 -4.62
C LEU A 29 -5.74 -15.71 -3.67
N ASP A 30 -5.21 -16.83 -4.17
CA ASP A 30 -4.56 -17.84 -3.32
C ASP A 30 -3.39 -17.28 -2.51
N GLN A 31 -2.60 -16.39 -3.12
CA GLN A 31 -1.50 -15.72 -2.45
C GLN A 31 -2.03 -14.73 -1.41
N ALA A 32 -3.04 -13.92 -1.75
CA ALA A 32 -3.68 -13.02 -0.80
C ALA A 32 -4.20 -13.79 0.43
N CYS A 33 -5.00 -14.84 0.22
CA CYS A 33 -5.52 -15.69 1.31
C CYS A 33 -4.39 -16.31 2.16
N THR A 34 -3.30 -16.76 1.53
CA THR A 34 -2.11 -17.26 2.25
C THR A 34 -1.52 -16.20 3.18
N VAL A 35 -1.37 -14.96 2.70
CA VAL A 35 -0.88 -13.84 3.52
C VAL A 35 -1.85 -13.51 4.64
N LEU A 36 -3.15 -13.39 4.33
CA LEU A 36 -4.17 -13.02 5.32
C LEU A 36 -4.26 -14.04 6.45
N ARG A 37 -4.20 -15.35 6.14
CA ARG A 37 -4.17 -16.40 7.16
C ARG A 37 -2.90 -16.34 8.01
N ALA A 38 -1.73 -16.13 7.39
CA ALA A 38 -0.46 -16.01 8.12
C ALA A 38 -0.36 -14.74 8.97
N ALA A 39 -1.00 -13.66 8.53
CA ALA A 39 -1.07 -12.38 9.21
C ALA A 39 -2.33 -12.25 10.09
N PHE A 40 -3.04 -13.33 10.39
CA PHE A 40 -4.27 -13.22 11.18
C PHE A 40 -3.96 -12.63 12.57
N GLY A 41 -4.76 -11.64 12.99
CA GLY A 41 -4.54 -10.89 14.23
C GLY A 41 -3.43 -9.83 14.18
N ARG A 42 -2.80 -9.57 13.03
CA ARG A 42 -1.84 -8.46 12.85
C ARG A 42 -2.11 -7.67 11.55
N PRO A 43 -1.84 -6.36 11.51
CA PRO A 43 -1.95 -5.58 10.29
C PRO A 43 -0.96 -6.05 9.22
N VAL A 44 -1.39 -6.10 7.95
CA VAL A 44 -0.54 -6.38 6.78
C VAL A 44 -0.92 -5.49 5.60
N LEU A 45 0.04 -5.16 4.75
CA LEU A 45 -0.22 -4.47 3.48
C LEU A 45 -0.05 -5.45 2.33
N LEU A 46 -1.13 -5.68 1.57
CA LEU A 46 -1.07 -6.44 0.32
C LEU A 46 -0.72 -5.47 -0.80
N LEU A 47 0.41 -5.66 -1.45
CA LEU A 47 0.83 -4.88 -2.61
C LEU A 47 0.60 -5.71 -3.87
N SER A 48 0.08 -5.12 -4.93
CA SER A 48 0.05 -5.83 -6.22
C SER A 48 1.47 -6.01 -6.75
N ALA A 49 1.67 -6.95 -7.67
CA ALA A 49 2.90 -6.95 -8.46
C ALA A 49 3.06 -5.64 -9.25
N PRO A 50 4.30 -5.25 -9.59
CA PRO A 50 4.54 -4.11 -10.47
C PRO A 50 3.74 -4.21 -11.77
N GLU A 51 3.21 -3.07 -12.22
CA GLU A 51 2.39 -2.94 -13.44
C GLU A 51 1.05 -3.71 -13.42
N ALA A 52 0.65 -4.35 -12.32
CA ALA A 52 -0.59 -5.14 -12.25
C ALA A 52 -1.84 -4.31 -12.63
N ALA A 53 -1.86 -3.01 -12.28
CA ALA A 53 -2.98 -2.15 -12.63
C ALA A 53 -3.15 -1.94 -14.14
N ARG A 54 -2.05 -2.00 -14.91
CA ARG A 54 -2.09 -1.88 -16.37
C ARG A 54 -2.49 -3.18 -17.05
N LEU A 55 -2.05 -4.31 -16.50
CA LEU A 55 -2.27 -5.63 -17.09
C LEU A 55 -3.64 -6.21 -16.76
N LEU A 56 -4.08 -6.08 -15.50
CA LEU A 56 -5.28 -6.74 -15.00
C LEU A 56 -6.40 -5.73 -14.69
N GLY A 57 -6.05 -4.45 -14.53
CA GLY A 57 -7.00 -3.38 -14.28
C GLY A 57 -7.35 -3.21 -12.79
N PRO A 58 -7.81 -2.01 -12.38
CA PRO A 58 -8.16 -1.76 -10.98
C PRO A 58 -9.36 -2.55 -10.45
N ALA A 59 -10.37 -2.80 -11.30
CA ALA A 59 -11.55 -3.56 -10.88
C ALA A 59 -11.20 -5.00 -10.48
N TRP A 60 -10.26 -5.64 -11.18
CA TRP A 60 -9.76 -6.96 -10.81
C TRP A 60 -9.12 -6.95 -9.41
N TRP A 61 -8.32 -5.92 -9.11
CA TRP A 61 -7.64 -5.81 -7.82
C TRP A 61 -8.63 -5.68 -6.66
N VAL A 62 -9.63 -4.79 -6.80
CA VAL A 62 -10.67 -4.60 -5.78
C VAL A 62 -11.44 -5.90 -5.57
N ALA A 63 -11.91 -6.54 -6.64
CA ALA A 63 -12.65 -7.81 -6.54
C ALA A 63 -11.81 -8.94 -5.90
N MET A 64 -10.51 -9.01 -6.22
CA MET A 64 -9.60 -10.00 -5.62
C MET A 64 -9.43 -9.78 -4.11
N LEU A 65 -9.31 -8.51 -3.67
CA LEU A 65 -9.22 -8.19 -2.24
C LEU A 65 -10.53 -8.48 -1.50
N GLU A 66 -11.68 -8.16 -2.09
CA GLU A 66 -12.99 -8.48 -1.54
C GLU A 66 -13.14 -10.00 -1.35
N ALA A 67 -12.85 -10.79 -2.39
CA ALA A 67 -12.87 -12.25 -2.30
C ALA A 67 -11.89 -12.77 -1.23
N ALA A 68 -10.68 -12.20 -1.11
CA ALA A 68 -9.73 -12.62 -0.08
C ALA A 68 -10.23 -12.31 1.35
N ARG A 69 -10.95 -11.20 1.54
CA ARG A 69 -11.56 -10.81 2.82
C ARG A 69 -12.72 -11.71 3.20
N GLU A 70 -13.50 -12.16 2.23
CA GLU A 70 -14.57 -13.14 2.42
C GLU A 70 -14.00 -14.51 2.83
N GLU A 71 -12.89 -14.93 2.22
CA GLU A 71 -12.18 -16.19 2.53
C GLU A 71 -11.47 -16.19 3.90
N VAL A 72 -11.10 -15.01 4.41
CA VAL A 72 -10.43 -14.85 5.70
C VAL A 72 -11.06 -13.71 6.51
N PRO A 73 -12.30 -13.91 7.03
CA PRO A 73 -13.03 -12.86 7.73
C PRO A 73 -12.26 -12.35 8.97
N GLY A 74 -12.19 -11.03 9.13
CA GLY A 74 -11.52 -10.39 10.27
C GLY A 74 -10.02 -10.15 10.10
N ALA A 75 -9.42 -10.51 8.95
CA ALA A 75 -8.04 -10.17 8.66
C ALA A 75 -7.85 -8.64 8.52
N ALA A 76 -6.88 -8.07 9.24
CA ALA A 76 -6.57 -6.65 9.20
C ALA A 76 -5.64 -6.33 8.02
N ALA A 77 -6.19 -6.15 6.83
CA ALA A 77 -5.40 -5.88 5.62
C ALA A 77 -5.88 -4.68 4.82
N ARG A 78 -4.92 -3.88 4.34
CA ARG A 78 -5.11 -2.88 3.29
C ARG A 78 -4.45 -3.35 2.02
N GLY A 79 -5.14 -3.22 0.89
CA GLY A 79 -4.56 -3.46 -0.42
C GLY A 79 -4.08 -2.19 -1.10
N VAL A 80 -2.88 -2.22 -1.67
CA VAL A 80 -2.31 -1.17 -2.49
C VAL A 80 -2.09 -1.68 -3.91
N LEU A 81 -2.70 -1.01 -4.88
CA LEU A 81 -2.50 -1.29 -6.30
C LEU A 81 -1.36 -0.46 -6.87
N ASP A 82 -0.38 -1.10 -7.51
CA ASP A 82 0.69 -0.42 -8.24
C ASP A 82 0.17 0.12 -9.59
N CYS A 83 -0.05 1.44 -9.62
CA CYS A 83 -0.51 2.19 -10.78
C CYS A 83 0.63 2.80 -11.61
N GLY A 84 1.89 2.59 -11.19
CA GLY A 84 3.06 3.23 -11.80
C GLY A 84 2.89 4.74 -11.92
N ASN A 85 3.14 5.29 -13.10
CA ASN A 85 3.00 6.72 -13.39
C ASN A 85 1.69 7.10 -14.11
N ALA A 86 0.69 6.21 -14.16
CA ALA A 86 -0.54 6.43 -14.90
C ALA A 86 -1.65 7.05 -14.02
N ALA A 87 -1.76 8.38 -14.01
CA ALA A 87 -2.76 9.09 -13.19
C ALA A 87 -4.22 8.68 -13.50
N GLY A 88 -4.53 8.36 -14.75
CA GLY A 88 -5.87 7.87 -15.12
C GLY A 88 -6.21 6.52 -14.49
N ILE A 89 -5.22 5.63 -14.32
CA ILE A 89 -5.40 4.34 -13.65
C ILE A 89 -5.60 4.53 -12.15
N VAL A 90 -4.91 5.49 -11.54
CA VAL A 90 -5.14 5.86 -10.14
C VAL A 90 -6.58 6.30 -9.92
N GLN A 91 -7.11 7.18 -10.78
CA GLN A 91 -8.51 7.61 -10.68
C GLN A 91 -9.49 6.45 -10.84
N ALA A 92 -9.24 5.54 -11.80
CA ALA A 92 -10.06 4.35 -11.98
C ALA A 92 -10.03 3.42 -10.75
N ALA A 93 -8.87 3.28 -10.10
CA ALA A 93 -8.73 2.49 -8.88
C ALA A 93 -9.47 3.10 -7.69
N LEU A 94 -9.34 4.41 -7.49
CA LEU A 94 -10.06 5.16 -6.46
C LEU A 94 -11.58 5.08 -6.68
N ALA A 95 -12.04 5.30 -7.92
CA ALA A 95 -13.45 5.17 -8.29
C ALA A 95 -14.00 3.74 -8.09
N ALA A 96 -13.15 2.72 -8.21
CA ALA A 96 -13.51 1.33 -7.95
C ALA A 96 -13.50 0.97 -6.44
N GLY A 97 -13.08 1.87 -5.55
CA GLY A 97 -13.06 1.62 -4.11
C GLY A 97 -11.77 0.99 -3.59
N ALA A 98 -10.64 1.14 -4.28
CA ALA A 98 -9.36 0.62 -3.79
C ALA A 98 -8.96 1.26 -2.45
N ASP A 99 -8.51 0.44 -1.48
CA ASP A 99 -8.04 0.95 -0.17
C ASP A 99 -6.76 1.80 -0.31
N GLY A 100 -6.01 1.60 -1.38
CA GLY A 100 -4.80 2.34 -1.65
C GLY A 100 -4.19 2.09 -3.02
N VAL A 101 -3.31 3.01 -3.41
CA VAL A 101 -2.65 3.09 -4.71
C VAL A 101 -1.20 3.51 -4.52
N LEU A 102 -0.30 2.92 -5.31
CA LEU A 102 1.08 3.37 -5.47
C LEU A 102 1.17 4.15 -6.79
N PHE A 103 1.61 5.40 -6.71
CA PHE A 103 1.78 6.29 -7.85
C PHE A 103 3.15 6.94 -7.85
N THR A 104 3.92 6.75 -8.92
CA THR A 104 5.30 7.22 -9.10
C THR A 104 5.41 8.33 -10.16
N GLY A 105 4.28 8.86 -10.65
CA GLY A 105 4.27 9.96 -11.62
C GLY A 105 4.56 11.34 -11.01
N ALA A 106 4.28 12.39 -11.79
CA ALA A 106 4.66 13.76 -11.45
C ALA A 106 4.05 14.27 -10.13
N GLU A 107 4.80 15.08 -9.38
CA GLU A 107 4.41 15.56 -8.05
C GLU A 107 3.10 16.37 -8.06
N ALA A 108 2.93 17.24 -9.06
CA ALA A 108 1.70 18.02 -9.20
C ALA A 108 0.44 17.14 -9.40
N GLN A 109 0.58 16.00 -10.07
CA GLN A 109 -0.51 15.03 -10.20
C GLN A 109 -0.72 14.29 -8.89
N ALA A 110 0.36 13.90 -8.22
CA ALA A 110 0.32 13.16 -6.97
C ALA A 110 -0.38 13.93 -5.85
N LEU A 111 -0.14 15.24 -5.71
CA LEU A 111 -0.82 16.08 -4.72
C LEU A 111 -2.33 16.11 -4.93
N ARG A 112 -2.79 16.19 -6.19
CA ARG A 112 -4.22 16.15 -6.51
C ARG A 112 -4.81 14.78 -6.22
N LEU A 113 -4.13 13.72 -6.63
CA LEU A 113 -4.56 12.34 -6.39
C LEU A 113 -4.59 12.01 -4.89
N ALA A 114 -3.65 12.52 -4.10
CA ALA A 114 -3.59 12.32 -2.66
C ALA A 114 -4.78 12.98 -1.95
N SER A 115 -5.18 14.18 -2.39
CA SER A 115 -6.39 14.84 -1.89
C SER A 115 -7.63 14.01 -2.17
N ILE A 116 -7.76 13.46 -3.39
CA ILE A 116 -8.89 12.59 -3.75
C ILE A 116 -8.88 11.30 -2.93
N ALA A 117 -7.73 10.63 -2.84
CA ALA A 117 -7.57 9.42 -2.03
C ALA A 117 -7.98 9.68 -0.56
N ALA A 118 -7.53 10.79 0.04
CA ALA A 118 -7.91 11.17 1.40
C ALA A 118 -9.42 11.36 1.57
N THR A 119 -10.12 12.01 0.60
CA THR A 119 -11.59 12.14 0.65
C THR A 119 -12.33 10.82 0.59
N GLN A 120 -11.70 9.77 0.04
CA GLN A 120 -12.27 8.43 -0.08
C GLN A 120 -11.74 7.46 1.00
N GLY A 121 -10.93 7.93 1.94
CA GLY A 121 -10.30 7.08 2.96
C GLY A 121 -9.20 6.14 2.41
N ALA A 122 -8.73 6.36 1.19
CA ALA A 122 -7.71 5.56 0.52
C ALA A 122 -6.29 6.11 0.76
N LEU A 123 -5.31 5.21 0.73
CA LEU A 123 -3.89 5.52 0.88
C LEU A 123 -3.24 5.80 -0.49
N LEU A 124 -2.48 6.89 -0.62
CA LEU A 124 -1.58 7.09 -1.77
C LEU A 124 -0.12 6.97 -1.35
N LEU A 125 0.58 5.98 -1.91
CA LEU A 125 2.02 5.81 -1.75
C LEU A 125 2.76 6.44 -2.94
N ARG A 126 3.89 7.09 -2.65
CA ARG A 126 4.78 7.69 -3.67
C ARG A 126 5.98 6.81 -4.02
N ALA A 127 6.27 5.83 -3.19
CA ALA A 127 7.31 4.84 -3.38
C ALA A 127 6.83 3.49 -2.88
N ALA A 128 7.24 2.42 -3.55
CA ALA A 128 6.95 1.07 -3.10
C ALA A 128 7.66 0.83 -1.75
N PRO A 129 6.96 0.38 -0.70
CA PRO A 129 7.60 -0.04 0.53
C PRO A 129 8.41 -1.32 0.27
N THR A 130 9.40 -1.59 1.11
CA THR A 130 10.09 -2.89 1.10
C THR A 130 9.06 -3.99 1.32
N ALA A 131 8.97 -4.95 0.40
CA ALA A 131 7.98 -6.01 0.44
C ALA A 131 8.60 -7.39 0.18
N LEU A 132 7.99 -8.43 0.75
CA LEU A 132 8.26 -9.81 0.38
C LEU A 132 7.41 -10.17 -0.85
N ASP A 133 8.02 -10.65 -1.93
CA ASP A 133 7.28 -11.10 -3.12
C ASP A 133 6.93 -12.59 -3.03
N LEU A 134 5.64 -12.93 -2.92
CA LEU A 134 5.19 -14.32 -2.89
C LEU A 134 5.31 -15.05 -4.24
N GLY A 135 5.61 -14.35 -5.33
CA GLY A 135 6.05 -14.96 -6.58
C GLY A 135 7.50 -15.43 -6.56
N ALA A 136 8.31 -15.01 -5.58
CA ALA A 136 9.69 -15.44 -5.47
C ALA A 136 9.83 -16.85 -4.87
N TYR A 137 10.91 -17.53 -5.26
CA TYR A 137 11.23 -18.85 -4.71
C TYR A 137 11.39 -18.80 -3.18
N ASP A 138 10.81 -19.80 -2.50
CA ASP A 138 10.82 -19.97 -1.03
C ASP A 138 10.16 -18.81 -0.23
N ALA A 139 9.40 -17.93 -0.88
CA ALA A 139 8.80 -16.78 -0.21
C ALA A 139 7.75 -17.16 0.84
N VAL A 140 6.93 -18.18 0.57
CA VAL A 140 5.93 -18.69 1.52
C VAL A 140 6.58 -19.17 2.82
N ARG A 141 7.75 -19.81 2.75
CA ARG A 141 8.49 -20.26 3.93
C ARG A 141 9.06 -19.09 4.75
N LYS A 142 9.42 -18.00 4.09
CA LYS A 142 9.94 -16.77 4.72
C LYS A 142 8.84 -15.87 5.29
N LEU A 143 7.59 -16.08 4.88
CA LEU A 143 6.46 -15.23 5.22
C LEU A 143 6.25 -15.06 6.74
N PRO A 144 6.28 -16.10 7.60
CA PRO A 144 6.10 -15.89 9.05
C PRO A 144 7.20 -15.02 9.67
N LEU A 145 8.46 -15.21 9.25
CA LEU A 145 9.58 -14.39 9.71
C LEU A 145 9.47 -12.95 9.21
N TRP A 146 9.00 -12.75 7.98
CA TRP A 146 8.77 -11.43 7.42
C TRP A 146 7.69 -10.66 8.19
N LEU A 147 6.55 -11.31 8.43
CA LEU A 147 5.42 -10.75 9.19
C LEU A 147 5.70 -10.57 10.68
N GLY A 148 6.78 -11.17 11.20
CA GLY A 148 7.26 -11.00 12.57
C GLY A 148 8.20 -9.81 12.76
N ARG A 149 8.62 -9.15 11.69
CA ARG A 149 9.42 -7.92 11.77
C ARG A 149 8.48 -6.78 12.18
N ALA A 150 8.75 -6.16 13.33
CA ALA A 150 8.07 -4.93 13.71
C ALA A 150 8.36 -3.85 12.66
N ALA A 151 7.32 -3.12 12.27
CA ALA A 151 7.43 -1.87 11.50
C ALA A 151 7.94 -0.75 12.41
#